data_AF-A0A6A3G5M0-F1
#
_entry.id   AF-A0A6A3G5M0-F1
#
_cell.length_a   1.000
_cell.length_b   1.000
_cell.length_c   1.000
_cell.angle_alpha   90.00
_cell.angle_beta   90.00
_cell.angle_gamma   90.00
#
_symmetry.space_group_name_H-M   'P 1'
#
loop_
_entity.id
_entity.type
_entity.pdbx_description
1 polymer ?
#
loop_
_entity_poly.entity_id
_entity_poly.type
_entity_poly.pdbx_seq_one_letter_code
_entity_poly.pdbx_strand_id
1 'polypeptide(L)'
;MATNNPFTTRQVCNYFYKVITDAQDEPTPYFRCQCSVVRKQAPKTGYSNLFDHVLKRHPDFVVTMMASGTNTATLVSFIDQKSQTVFCWLDWVTTCNLPFSWCEDPSVSKYTNLERISTETLLKYAGLVVRQVEIDIGLALPVKFGIMFDGWTFQSEHYLAV
;
A
#
# COMPACT_ATOMS: atom_id res chain seq x y z
N MET A 1 29.89 15.04 16.19
CA MET A 1 28.84 14.37 16.97
C MET A 1 28.47 13.10 16.23
N ALA A 2 28.75 11.94 16.81
CA ALA A 2 28.45 10.65 16.19
C ALA A 2 26.94 10.46 16.15
N THR A 3 26.34 10.53 14.97
CA THR A 3 24.94 10.14 14.78
C THR A 3 24.87 8.63 14.97
N ASN A 4 24.18 8.16 16.02
CA ASN A 4 23.88 6.76 16.30
C ASN A 4 23.00 6.15 15.18
N ASN A 5 23.53 6.02 13.97
CA ASN A 5 22.87 5.35 12.86
C ASN A 5 23.30 3.87 12.86
N PRO A 6 22.41 2.92 13.21
CA PRO A 6 22.73 1.50 13.19
C PRO A 6 22.77 0.90 11.78
N PHE A 7 22.42 1.68 10.74
CA PHE A 7 22.32 1.21 9.36
C PHE A 7 23.49 1.69 8.49
N THR A 8 23.99 0.81 7.63
CA THR A 8 24.96 1.18 6.59
C THR A 8 24.33 2.09 5.54
N THR A 9 25.12 2.94 4.90
CA THR A 9 24.68 3.81 3.78
C THR A 9 23.93 3.05 2.70
N ARG A 10 24.36 1.81 2.41
CA ARG A 10 23.70 0.93 1.43
C ARG A 10 22.32 0.48 1.91
N GLN A 11 22.18 0.08 3.17
CA GLN A 11 20.88 -0.28 3.74
C GLN A 11 19.91 0.89 3.69
N VAL A 12 20.37 2.09 4.04
CA VAL A 12 19.55 3.30 3.97
C VAL A 12 19.14 3.60 2.53
N CYS A 13 20.08 3.60 1.59
CA CYS A 13 19.73 3.89 0.21
C CYS A 13 18.80 2.85 -0.42
N ASN A 14 19.00 1.57 -0.12
CA ASN A 14 18.09 0.50 -0.55
C ASN A 14 16.70 0.63 0.10
N TYR A 15 16.63 1.20 1.32
CA TYR A 15 15.36 1.48 1.98
C TYR A 15 14.64 2.68 1.38
N PHE A 16 15.31 3.70 0.85
CA PHE A 16 14.64 4.91 0.38
C PHE A 16 14.48 5.01 -1.13
N TYR A 17 15.14 4.15 -1.92
CA TYR A 17 15.19 4.28 -3.38
C TYR A 17 14.80 3.02 -4.14
N LYS A 18 14.12 3.22 -5.27
CA LYS A 18 13.91 2.21 -6.32
C LYS A 18 14.70 2.57 -7.57
N VAL A 19 15.38 1.59 -8.19
CA VAL A 19 15.99 1.78 -9.51
C VAL A 19 14.89 1.99 -10.54
N ILE A 20 15.01 3.01 -11.37
CA ILE A 20 14.15 3.20 -12.53
C ILE A 20 14.64 2.23 -13.61
N THR A 21 13.75 1.37 -14.09
CA THR A 21 14.04 0.50 -15.24
C THR A 21 13.59 1.16 -16.54
N ASP A 22 14.22 0.79 -17.65
CA ASP A 22 13.81 1.25 -18.97
C ASP A 22 12.66 0.40 -19.55
N ALA A 23 12.33 0.61 -20.82
CA ALA A 23 11.24 -0.11 -21.50
C ALA A 23 11.50 -1.61 -21.68
N GLN A 24 12.73 -2.07 -21.42
CA GLN A 24 13.16 -3.47 -21.48
C GLN A 24 13.34 -4.07 -20.07
N ASP A 25 12.90 -3.34 -19.04
CA ASP A 25 13.09 -3.65 -17.61
C ASP A 25 14.56 -3.70 -17.16
N GLU A 26 15.47 -3.07 -17.91
CA GLU A 26 16.88 -3.01 -17.56
C GLU A 26 17.19 -1.87 -16.57
N PRO A 27 18.08 -2.08 -15.58
CA PRO A 27 18.42 -1.08 -14.58
C PRO A 27 19.07 0.19 -15.18
N THR A 28 18.42 1.35 -15.05
CA THR A 28 19.03 2.64 -15.43
C THR A 28 19.88 3.21 -14.28
N PRO A 29 20.75 4.22 -14.53
CA PRO A 29 21.47 4.91 -13.46
C PRO A 29 20.58 5.85 -12.61
N TYR A 30 19.28 5.89 -12.85
CA TYR A 30 18.34 6.74 -12.14
C TYR A 30 17.62 5.97 -11.04
N PHE A 31 17.48 6.63 -9.89
CA PHE A 31 16.83 6.11 -8.70
C PHE A 31 15.72 7.06 -8.29
N ARG A 32 14.55 6.52 -7.96
CA ARG A 32 13.40 7.27 -7.45
C ARG A 32 13.32 7.10 -5.93
N CYS A 33 13.35 8.21 -5.19
CA CYS A 33 13.17 8.20 -3.75
C CYS A 33 11.70 8.00 -3.35
N GLN A 34 11.42 7.57 -2.12
CA GLN A 34 10.09 7.57 -1.50
C GLN A 34 9.41 8.95 -1.56
N CYS A 35 10.15 10.06 -1.48
CA CYS A 35 9.61 11.42 -1.67
C CYS A 35 9.39 11.80 -3.15
N SER A 36 9.39 10.82 -4.07
CA SER A 36 9.23 10.98 -5.53
C SER A 36 10.34 11.73 -6.27
N VAL A 37 11.38 12.20 -5.57
CA VAL A 37 12.54 12.86 -6.21
C VAL A 37 13.40 11.83 -6.93
N VAL A 38 13.68 12.08 -8.21
CA VAL A 38 14.60 11.26 -9.01
C VAL A 38 16.03 11.77 -8.87
N ARG A 39 16.97 10.85 -8.65
CA ARG A 39 18.41 11.12 -8.55
C ARG A 39 19.19 10.16 -9.43
N LYS A 40 20.14 10.68 -10.19
CA LYS A 40 21.13 9.87 -10.90
C LYS A 40 22.24 9.47 -9.93
N GLN A 41 22.59 8.20 -9.87
CA GLN A 41 23.76 7.79 -9.09
C GLN A 41 25.03 8.34 -9.75
N ALA A 42 25.87 9.00 -8.96
CA ALA A 42 27.08 9.62 -9.49
C ALA A 42 28.15 8.54 -9.79
N PRO A 43 28.87 8.65 -10.92
CA PRO A 43 29.92 7.69 -11.26
C PRO A 43 31.00 7.66 -10.19
N LYS A 44 31.47 6.46 -9.80
CA LYS A 44 32.62 6.24 -8.91
C LYS A 44 32.45 6.71 -7.45
N THR A 45 31.29 7.23 -7.04
CA THR A 45 31.08 7.72 -5.65
C THR A 45 30.21 6.79 -4.78
N GLY A 46 29.73 5.66 -5.32
CA GLY A 46 28.83 4.76 -4.59
C GLY A 46 27.47 5.40 -4.25
N TYR A 47 27.01 5.22 -3.01
CA TYR A 47 25.69 5.66 -2.53
C TYR A 47 25.67 7.07 -1.89
N SER A 48 26.80 7.78 -1.86
CA SER A 48 26.96 9.01 -1.06
C SER A 48 25.97 10.13 -1.42
N ASN A 49 25.66 10.30 -2.71
CA ASN A 49 24.74 11.34 -3.18
C ASN A 49 23.26 10.99 -2.95
N LEU A 50 22.92 9.71 -2.95
CA LEU A 50 21.59 9.21 -2.58
C LEU A 50 21.40 9.34 -1.07
N PHE A 51 22.42 9.01 -0.28
CA PHE A 51 22.36 9.14 1.17
C PHE A 51 22.27 10.60 1.65
N ASP A 52 23.04 11.52 1.05
CA ASP A 52 22.93 12.96 1.35
C ASP A 52 21.51 13.50 1.12
N HIS A 53 20.81 12.99 0.11
CA HIS A 53 19.40 13.32 -0.09
C HIS A 53 18.52 12.78 1.04
N VAL A 54 18.72 11.53 1.49
CA VAL A 54 17.97 10.96 2.62
C VAL A 54 18.17 11.80 3.87
N LEU A 55 19.41 12.16 4.21
CA LEU A 55 19.70 13.01 5.38
C LEU A 55 18.96 14.36 5.33
N LYS A 56 18.80 14.94 4.14
CA LYS A 56 18.14 16.24 3.95
C LYS A 56 16.62 16.17 3.88
N ARG A 57 16.05 15.09 3.33
CA ARG A 57 14.61 14.96 3.06
C ARG A 57 13.87 14.02 4.01
N HIS A 58 14.60 13.17 4.72
CA HIS A 58 14.09 12.17 5.66
C HIS A 58 14.93 12.23 6.96
N PRO A 59 14.87 13.32 7.74
CA PRO A 59 15.70 13.49 8.93
C PRO A 59 15.43 12.44 10.02
N ASP A 60 14.24 11.85 9.99
CA ASP A 60 13.72 10.79 10.85
C ASP A 60 14.01 9.37 10.33
N PHE A 61 14.81 9.21 9.27
CA PHE A 61 15.03 7.93 8.59
C PHE A 61 15.39 6.77 9.52
N VAL A 62 16.14 7.03 10.59
CA VAL A 62 16.55 6.02 11.57
C VAL A 62 15.33 5.46 12.29
N VAL A 63 14.40 6.31 12.73
CA VAL A 63 13.16 5.89 13.41
C VAL A 63 12.30 5.11 12.43
N THR A 64 12.15 5.61 11.21
CA THR A 64 11.37 4.97 10.14
C THR A 64 11.90 3.58 9.79
N MET A 65 13.23 3.44 9.68
CA MET A 65 13.86 2.15 9.42
C MET A 65 13.82 1.19 10.61
N MET A 66 13.90 1.69 11.86
CA MET A 66 13.77 0.84 13.05
C MET A 66 12.33 0.34 13.25
N ALA A 67 11.33 1.19 13.00
CA ALA A 67 9.91 0.81 13.04
C ALA A 67 9.55 -0.23 11.96
N SER A 68 10.32 -0.29 10.88
CA SER A 68 10.10 -1.22 9.76
C SER A 68 10.59 -2.65 10.01
N GLY A 69 11.20 -2.93 11.17
CA GLY A 69 11.65 -4.28 11.54
C GLY A 69 13.01 -4.65 10.92
N THR A 70 13.88 -5.20 11.76
CA THR A 70 15.23 -5.68 11.41
C THR A 70 15.22 -6.77 10.34
N ASN A 71 16.13 -6.65 9.36
CA ASN A 71 16.61 -7.69 8.44
C ASN A 71 15.66 -8.15 7.31
N THR A 72 15.68 -7.42 6.19
CA THR A 72 15.99 -7.97 4.84
C THR A 72 16.05 -6.82 3.82
N ALA A 73 16.82 -7.01 2.76
CA ALA A 73 17.44 -5.99 1.92
C ALA A 73 16.52 -5.20 0.96
N THR A 74 15.22 -5.07 1.22
CA THR A 74 14.30 -4.44 0.28
C THR A 74 13.16 -3.81 1.06
N LEU A 75 13.07 -2.50 1.25
CA LEU A 75 12.03 -1.91 2.12
C LEU A 75 11.37 -0.65 1.52
N VAL A 76 11.34 -0.56 0.18
CA VAL A 76 10.27 0.14 -0.61
C VAL A 76 9.54 -0.86 -1.53
N SER A 77 9.70 -2.15 -1.26
CA SER A 77 9.05 -3.27 -1.94
C SER A 77 7.88 -3.84 -1.13
N PHE A 78 7.27 -3.03 -0.26
CA PHE A 78 6.59 -3.55 0.94
C PHE A 78 5.06 -3.56 0.90
N ILE A 79 4.48 -3.61 -0.30
CA ILE A 79 3.20 -4.31 -0.45
C ILE A 79 3.55 -5.64 -1.10
N ASP A 80 3.47 -6.74 -0.35
CA ASP A 80 3.60 -8.05 -0.95
C ASP A 80 2.52 -8.22 -2.03
N GLN A 81 2.82 -8.96 -3.09
CA GLN A 81 1.92 -9.09 -4.24
C GLN A 81 0.50 -9.49 -3.81
N LYS A 82 0.36 -10.30 -2.76
CA LYS A 82 -0.93 -10.72 -2.24
C LYS A 82 -1.67 -9.57 -1.56
N SER A 83 -1.02 -8.73 -0.75
CA SER A 83 -1.64 -7.51 -0.21
C SER A 83 -2.08 -6.55 -1.32
N GLN A 84 -1.30 -6.40 -2.39
CA GLN A 84 -1.66 -5.55 -3.53
C GLN A 84 -2.86 -6.12 -4.27
N THR A 85 -2.86 -7.42 -4.55
CA THR A 85 -3.98 -8.13 -5.19
C THR A 85 -5.26 -7.96 -4.38
N VAL A 86 -5.20 -8.19 -3.07
CA VAL A 86 -6.36 -8.03 -2.18
C VAL A 86 -6.89 -6.60 -2.20
N PHE A 87 -6.01 -5.60 -2.08
CA PHE A 87 -6.40 -4.19 -2.13
C PHE A 87 -7.11 -3.85 -3.44
N CYS A 88 -6.53 -4.23 -4.59
CA CYS A 88 -7.12 -3.95 -5.89
C CYS A 88 -8.50 -4.62 -6.05
N TRP A 89 -8.69 -5.83 -5.53
CA TRP A 89 -10.00 -6.48 -5.56
C TRP A 89 -11.02 -5.78 -4.66
N LEU A 90 -10.63 -5.40 -3.43
CA LEU A 90 -11.52 -4.67 -2.51
C LEU A 90 -11.94 -3.33 -3.10
N ASP A 91 -10.99 -2.56 -3.62
CA ASP A 91 -11.23 -1.27 -4.27
C ASP A 91 -12.19 -1.40 -5.45
N TRP A 92 -11.97 -2.37 -6.33
CA TRP A 92 -12.82 -2.57 -7.51
C TRP A 92 -14.23 -3.01 -7.13
N VAL A 93 -14.38 -4.00 -6.25
CA VAL A 93 -15.68 -4.53 -5.84
C VAL A 93 -16.52 -3.46 -5.15
N THR A 94 -15.90 -2.65 -4.27
CA THR A 94 -16.61 -1.60 -3.54
C THR A 94 -16.93 -0.38 -4.42
N THR A 95 -15.97 0.12 -5.20
CA THR A 95 -16.14 1.30 -6.06
C THR A 95 -17.19 1.08 -7.14
N CYS A 96 -17.26 -0.13 -7.70
CA CYS A 96 -18.22 -0.47 -8.76
C CYS A 96 -19.48 -1.17 -8.23
N ASN A 97 -19.62 -1.34 -6.91
CA ASN A 97 -20.74 -2.04 -6.29
C ASN A 97 -21.03 -3.42 -6.93
N LEU A 98 -19.98 -4.23 -7.06
CA LEU A 98 -20.04 -5.54 -7.71
C LEU A 98 -20.32 -6.66 -6.69
N PRO A 99 -20.84 -7.82 -7.12
CA PRO A 99 -20.95 -8.99 -6.25
C PRO A 99 -19.58 -9.39 -5.68
N PHE A 100 -19.53 -9.87 -4.43
CA PHE A 100 -18.26 -10.35 -3.85
C PHE A 100 -17.66 -11.54 -4.63
N SER A 101 -18.51 -12.33 -5.30
CA SER A 101 -18.10 -13.42 -6.19
C SER A 101 -17.44 -12.96 -7.50
N TRP A 102 -17.36 -11.65 -7.75
CA TRP A 102 -16.73 -11.07 -8.94
C TRP A 102 -15.26 -11.47 -9.08
N CYS A 103 -14.54 -11.58 -7.96
CA CYS A 103 -13.14 -12.01 -7.95
C CYS A 103 -12.92 -13.47 -8.42
N GLU A 104 -13.99 -14.27 -8.48
CA GLU A 104 -14.00 -15.66 -8.94
C GLU A 104 -14.58 -15.83 -10.35
N ASP A 105 -15.07 -14.76 -10.99
CA ASP A 105 -15.70 -14.88 -12.29
C ASP A 105 -14.69 -15.31 -13.38
N PRO A 106 -14.95 -16.41 -14.12
CA PRO A 106 -14.02 -16.91 -15.14
C PRO A 106 -13.80 -15.95 -16.30
N SER A 107 -14.76 -15.08 -16.62
CA SER A 107 -14.62 -14.06 -17.66
C SER A 107 -13.73 -12.93 -17.18
N VAL A 108 -13.90 -12.48 -15.94
CA VAL A 108 -13.04 -11.45 -15.34
C VAL A 108 -11.59 -11.88 -15.33
N SER A 109 -11.32 -13.13 -14.94
CA SER A 109 -9.97 -13.72 -14.93
C SER A 109 -9.29 -13.71 -16.31
N LYS A 110 -10.03 -13.61 -17.42
CA LYS A 110 -9.45 -13.52 -18.78
C LYS A 110 -9.00 -12.11 -19.15
N TYR A 111 -9.59 -11.09 -18.52
CA TYR A 111 -9.41 -9.69 -18.90
C TYR A 111 -8.66 -8.86 -17.85
N THR A 112 -8.39 -9.43 -16.67
CA THR A 112 -7.62 -8.78 -15.60
C THR A 112 -6.21 -9.37 -15.49
N ASN A 113 -5.27 -8.55 -15.03
CA ASN A 113 -3.93 -8.99 -14.63
C ASN A 113 -3.83 -9.29 -13.12
N LEU A 114 -4.94 -9.16 -12.37
CA LEU A 114 -4.98 -9.48 -10.95
C LEU A 114 -4.96 -11.00 -10.75
N GLU A 115 -4.18 -11.45 -9.77
CA GLU A 115 -4.21 -12.85 -9.35
C GLU A 115 -5.59 -13.19 -8.78
N ARG A 116 -6.12 -14.36 -9.15
CA ARG A 116 -7.43 -14.82 -8.71
C ARG A 116 -7.40 -15.08 -7.20
N ILE A 117 -8.41 -14.60 -6.50
CA ILE A 117 -8.65 -14.89 -5.08
C ILE A 117 -10.04 -15.52 -4.92
N SER A 118 -10.28 -16.17 -3.79
CA SER A 118 -11.61 -16.68 -3.47
C SER A 118 -12.49 -15.61 -2.82
N THR A 119 -13.81 -15.80 -2.90
CA THR A 119 -14.77 -14.93 -2.21
C THR A 119 -14.51 -14.91 -0.71
N GLU A 120 -14.17 -16.05 -0.10
CA GLU A 120 -13.84 -16.11 1.33
C GLU A 120 -12.57 -15.32 1.66
N THR A 121 -11.58 -15.33 0.76
CA THR A 121 -10.35 -14.55 0.94
C THR A 121 -10.64 -13.06 0.88
N LEU A 122 -11.43 -12.61 -0.10
CA LEU A 122 -11.87 -11.22 -0.20
C LEU A 122 -12.59 -10.77 1.08
N LEU A 123 -13.60 -11.54 1.52
CA LEU A 123 -14.38 -11.21 2.72
C LEU A 123 -13.56 -11.22 4.00
N LYS A 124 -12.61 -12.16 4.13
CA LYS A 124 -11.67 -12.18 5.25
C LYS A 124 -10.91 -10.86 5.36
N TYR A 125 -10.34 -10.38 4.26
CA TYR A 125 -9.57 -9.13 4.27
C TYR A 125 -10.47 -7.90 4.36
N ALA A 126 -11.66 -7.90 3.76
CA ALA A 126 -12.67 -6.86 3.98
C ALA A 126 -12.95 -6.69 5.47
N GLY A 127 -13.17 -7.80 6.19
CA GLY A 127 -13.37 -7.81 7.64
C GLY A 127 -12.20 -7.23 8.44
N LEU A 128 -10.96 -7.48 8.00
CA LEU A 128 -9.76 -6.96 8.67
C LEU A 128 -9.59 -5.44 8.52
N VAL A 129 -10.10 -4.86 7.43
CA VAL A 129 -9.98 -3.40 7.19
C VAL A 129 -11.14 -2.60 7.78
N VAL A 130 -12.24 -3.24 8.20
CA VAL A 130 -13.44 -2.57 8.76
C VAL A 130 -13.06 -1.56 9.85
N ARG A 131 -12.24 -1.97 10.82
CA ARG A 131 -11.87 -1.08 11.94
C ARG A 131 -11.20 0.21 11.47
N GLN A 132 -10.36 0.14 10.44
CA GLN A 132 -9.70 1.34 9.91
C GLN A 132 -10.70 2.22 9.16
N VAL A 133 -11.59 1.60 8.38
CA VAL A 133 -12.68 2.31 7.69
C VAL A 133 -13.61 3.02 8.68
N GLU A 134 -13.97 2.39 9.80
CA GLU A 134 -14.77 3.00 10.86
C GLU A 134 -14.09 4.23 11.47
N ILE A 135 -12.77 4.18 11.70
CA ILE A 135 -12.00 5.33 12.19
C ILE A 135 -12.05 6.46 11.16
N ASP A 136 -11.81 6.14 9.88
CA ASP A 136 -11.77 7.14 8.81
C ASP A 136 -13.16 7.77 8.59
N ILE A 137 -14.23 6.98 8.64
CA ILE A 137 -15.62 7.47 8.62
C ILE A 137 -15.87 8.35 9.85
N GLY A 138 -15.47 7.93 11.04
CA GLY A 138 -15.63 8.70 12.27
C GLY A 138 -14.95 10.07 12.22
N LEU A 139 -13.80 10.15 11.54
CA LEU A 139 -13.09 11.41 11.29
C LEU A 139 -13.75 12.26 10.19
N ALA A 140 -14.41 11.63 9.21
CA ALA A 140 -15.11 12.32 8.13
C ALA A 140 -16.52 12.81 8.52
N LEU A 141 -17.14 12.19 9.53
CA LEU A 141 -18.48 12.55 9.97
C LEU A 141 -18.51 13.95 10.64
N PRO A 142 -19.48 14.80 10.29
CA PRO A 142 -19.63 16.11 10.93
C PRO A 142 -20.19 15.98 12.35
N VAL A 143 -20.01 17.02 13.17
CA VAL A 143 -20.51 17.08 14.57
C VAL A 143 -22.04 16.89 14.65
N LYS A 144 -22.77 17.24 13.60
CA LYS A 144 -24.21 17.03 13.47
C LYS A 144 -24.48 16.31 12.16
N PHE A 145 -25.11 15.14 12.25
CA PHE A 145 -25.54 14.34 11.11
C PHE A 145 -26.91 13.71 11.40
N GLY A 146 -27.63 13.34 10.34
CA GLY A 146 -28.86 12.57 10.43
C GLY A 146 -28.58 11.10 10.15
N ILE A 147 -29.28 10.20 10.83
CA ILE A 147 -29.30 8.76 10.55
C ILE A 147 -30.65 8.45 9.95
N MET A 148 -30.69 7.79 8.78
CA MET A 148 -31.92 7.43 8.09
C MET A 148 -32.16 5.94 8.26
N PHE A 149 -33.33 5.58 8.76
CA PHE A 149 -33.72 4.18 8.90
C PHE A 149 -34.65 3.81 7.75
N ASP A 150 -34.33 2.74 7.03
CA ASP A 150 -35.18 2.16 5.99
C ASP A 150 -35.56 0.73 6.37
N GLY A 151 -36.86 0.47 6.47
CA GLY A 151 -37.40 -0.79 6.99
C GLY A 151 -38.14 -1.57 5.91
N TRP A 152 -37.83 -2.86 5.79
CA TRP A 152 -38.50 -3.76 4.86
C TRP A 152 -38.87 -5.08 5.53
N THR A 153 -39.97 -5.72 5.11
CA THR A 153 -40.32 -7.07 5.56
C THR A 153 -40.41 -8.00 4.36
N PHE A 154 -39.69 -9.11 4.41
CA PHE A 154 -39.76 -10.17 3.40
C PHE A 154 -40.09 -11.50 4.07
N GLN A 155 -41.24 -12.07 3.72
CA GLN A 155 -41.78 -13.27 4.36
C GLN A 155 -41.90 -13.09 5.88
N SER A 156 -41.19 -13.90 6.67
CA SER A 156 -41.16 -13.84 8.14
C SER A 156 -40.00 -13.01 8.70
N GLU A 157 -39.19 -12.37 7.84
CA GLU A 157 -37.99 -11.64 8.24
C GLU A 157 -38.19 -10.13 8.11
N HIS A 158 -37.78 -9.40 9.15
CA HIS A 158 -37.82 -7.95 9.22
C HIS A 158 -36.40 -7.40 9.09
N TYR A 159 -36.21 -6.49 8.15
CA TYR A 159 -34.94 -5.87 7.81
C TYR A 159 -34.99 -4.38 8.14
N LEU A 160 -33.88 -3.86 8.66
CA LEU A 160 -33.68 -2.45 8.94
C LEU A 160 -32.29 -2.05 8.43
N ALA A 161 -32.26 -1.21 7.40
CA ALA A 161 -31.07 -0.49 6.98
C ALA A 161 -30.95 0.81 7.79
N VAL A 162 -29.70 1.19 8.06
CA VAL A 162 -29.28 2.37 8.84
C VAL A 162 -28.33 3.21 7.99
#